data_AF-A0A838D2S0-F1
#
_entry.id   AF-A0A838D2S0-F1
#
_cell.length_a   1.000
_cell.length_b   1.000
_cell.length_c   1.000
_cell.angle_alpha   90.00
_cell.angle_beta   90.00
_cell.angle_gamma   90.00
#
_symmetry.space_group_name_H-M   'P 1'
#
loop_
_entity.id
_entity.type
_entity.pdbx_description
1 polymer ?
#
loop_
_entity_poly.entity_id
_entity_poly.type
_entity_poly.pdbx_seq_one_letter_code
_entity_poly.pdbx_strand_id
1 'polypeptide(L)'
;MSALLYRARDSTPTVLAPVVAQVWRDGTRQARLARYLRTAVDIVAYDDQLARRAGELLAATGLSDAIDAGVALLAHRVGGVVVTSDRDDLELLAGALADPPTIVTV
;
A
#
# COMPACT_ATOMS: atom_id res chain seq x y z
N MET A 1 7.31 8.46 0.38
CA MET A 1 6.94 7.05 0.41
C MET A 1 6.23 6.69 -0.87
N SER A 2 6.63 5.58 -1.49
CA SER A 2 5.99 5.01 -2.67
C SER A 2 5.78 3.54 -2.40
N ALA A 3 4.66 3.20 -1.76
CA ALA A 3 4.32 1.81 -1.51
C ALA A 3 3.57 1.25 -2.73
N LEU A 4 4.07 0.20 -3.35
CA LEU A 4 3.36 -0.55 -4.38
C LEU A 4 2.94 -1.90 -3.81
N LEU A 5 1.72 -2.35 -4.09
CA LEU A 5 1.29 -3.70 -3.72
C LEU A 5 1.52 -4.64 -4.89
N TYR A 6 2.11 -5.79 -4.60
CA TYR A 6 2.29 -6.88 -5.55
C TYR A 6 1.50 -8.09 -5.06
N ARG A 7 0.61 -8.60 -5.90
CA ARG A 7 0.06 -9.94 -5.67
C ARG A 7 1.04 -10.96 -6.22
N ALA A 8 1.20 -12.10 -5.53
CA ALA A 8 2.15 -13.17 -5.85
C ALA A 8 2.32 -13.44 -7.37
N ARG A 9 3.56 -13.81 -7.73
CA ARG A 9 4.27 -13.96 -9.04
C ARG A 9 3.51 -13.98 -10.40
N ASP A 10 2.20 -14.19 -10.46
CA ASP A 10 1.43 -14.38 -11.70
C ASP A 10 0.14 -13.53 -11.76
N SER A 11 0.05 -12.41 -11.03
CA SER A 11 -1.16 -11.57 -11.00
C SER A 11 -0.87 -10.08 -11.20
N THR A 12 -1.83 -9.37 -11.82
CA THR A 12 -1.77 -7.93 -12.06
C THR A 12 -1.54 -7.20 -10.73
N PRO A 13 -0.50 -6.37 -10.62
CA PRO A 13 -0.21 -5.65 -9.39
C PRO A 13 -1.34 -4.68 -9.04
N THR A 14 -1.66 -4.59 -7.76
CA THR A 14 -2.81 -3.80 -7.29
C THR A 14 -2.28 -2.54 -6.63
N VAL A 15 -2.96 -1.40 -6.77
CA VAL A 15 -2.51 -0.14 -6.18
C VAL A 15 -3.71 0.64 -5.65
N LEU A 16 -3.60 1.18 -4.43
CA LEU A 16 -4.64 2.07 -3.91
C LEU A 16 -4.61 3.42 -4.64
N ALA A 17 -5.78 3.95 -4.99
CA ALA A 17 -5.86 5.22 -5.71
C ALA A 17 -5.09 6.39 -5.05
N PRO A 18 -5.07 6.55 -3.70
CA PRO A 18 -4.23 7.55 -3.04
C PRO A 18 -2.71 7.38 -3.27
N VAL A 19 -2.22 6.16 -3.46
CA VAL A 19 -0.81 5.92 -3.82
C VAL A 19 -0.50 6.53 -5.19
N VAL A 20 -1.42 6.40 -6.15
CA VAL A 20 -1.27 7.03 -7.48
C VAL A 20 -1.12 8.55 -7.32
N ALA A 21 -1.88 9.17 -6.42
CA ALA A 21 -1.74 10.59 -6.12
C ALA A 21 -0.37 10.94 -5.53
N GLN A 22 0.17 10.14 -4.59
CA GLN A 22 1.52 10.32 -4.05
C GLN A 22 2.59 10.23 -5.14
N VAL A 23 2.48 9.26 -6.05
CA VAL A 23 3.43 9.10 -7.17
C VAL A 23 3.37 10.29 -8.13
N TRP A 24 2.18 10.82 -8.41
CA TRP A 24 2.01 11.98 -9.31
C TRP A 24 2.49 13.28 -8.70
N ARG A 25 2.37 13.45 -7.37
CA ARG A 25 2.87 14.63 -6.66
C ARG A 25 4.38 14.82 -6.86
N ASP A 26 5.14 13.72 -6.91
CA ASP A 26 6.60 13.72 -7.03
C ASP A 26 7.10 13.23 -8.42
N GLY A 27 6.30 13.48 -9.47
CA GLY A 27 6.38 12.81 -10.77
C GLY A 27 7.75 12.80 -11.49
N THR A 28 8.58 13.84 -11.38
CA THR A 28 9.95 13.82 -11.96
C THR A 28 10.90 12.90 -11.21
N ARG A 29 10.74 12.75 -9.89
CA ARG A 29 11.52 11.81 -9.07
C ARG A 29 11.04 10.37 -9.22
N GLN A 30 9.79 10.18 -9.62
CA GLN A 30 9.15 8.87 -9.72
C GLN A 30 8.71 8.52 -11.15
N ALA A 31 9.35 9.06 -12.18
CA ALA A 31 8.93 8.91 -13.58
C ALA A 31 8.82 7.44 -14.02
N ARG A 32 9.71 6.55 -13.52
CA ARG A 32 9.64 5.11 -13.79
C ARG A 32 8.39 4.47 -13.17
N LEU A 33 8.08 4.83 -11.94
CA LEU A 33 6.92 4.33 -11.22
C LEU A 33 5.61 4.88 -11.81
N ALA A 34 5.57 6.17 -12.13
CA ALA A 34 4.43 6.79 -12.80
C ALA A 34 4.15 6.15 -14.17
N ARG A 35 5.19 5.78 -14.93
CA ARG A 35 5.04 5.05 -16.19
C ARG A 35 4.53 3.63 -15.96
N TYR A 36 5.04 2.92 -14.95
CA TYR A 36 4.58 1.59 -14.59
C TYR A 36 3.09 1.57 -14.19
N LEU A 37 2.65 2.56 -13.41
CA LEU A 37 1.24 2.72 -13.01
C LEU A 37 0.29 2.99 -14.20
N ARG A 38 0.79 3.34 -15.39
CA ARG A 38 -0.03 3.54 -16.59
C ARG A 38 -0.25 2.28 -17.42
N THR A 39 0.48 1.19 -17.17
CA THR A 39 0.48 0.03 -18.08
C THR A 39 -0.41 -1.11 -17.62
N ALA A 40 -0.19 -1.65 -16.41
CA ALA A 40 -0.78 -2.93 -15.99
C ALA A 40 -0.92 -3.01 -14.47
N VAL A 41 -1.71 -2.10 -13.89
CA VAL A 41 -2.07 -2.13 -12.46
C VAL A 41 -3.57 -2.04 -12.28
N ASP A 42 -4.08 -2.83 -11.36
CA ASP A 42 -5.46 -2.72 -10.89
C ASP A 42 -5.53 -1.65 -9.82
N ILE A 43 -6.16 -0.52 -10.14
CA ILE A 43 -6.33 0.58 -9.18
C ILE A 43 -7.58 0.30 -8.33
N VAL A 44 -7.37 0.20 -7.02
CA VAL A 44 -8.44 -0.03 -6.03
C VAL A 44 -8.83 1.29 -5.38
N ALA A 45 -10.13 1.51 -5.24
CA ALA A 45 -10.68 2.69 -4.57
C ALA A 45 -10.37 2.68 -3.07
N TYR A 46 -10.19 3.88 -2.52
CA TYR A 46 -10.08 4.09 -1.08
C TYR A 46 -11.43 4.53 -0.53
N ASP A 47 -12.29 3.55 -0.21
CA ASP A 47 -13.68 3.77 0.18
C ASP A 47 -13.87 4.07 1.69
N ASP A 48 -15.10 4.37 2.12
CA ASP A 48 -15.44 4.67 3.52
C ASP A 48 -15.08 3.53 4.46
N GLN A 49 -15.29 2.27 4.02
CA GLN A 49 -14.97 1.11 4.84
C GLN A 49 -13.45 1.00 5.07
N LEU A 50 -12.65 1.14 4.01
CA LEU A 50 -11.20 1.14 4.12
C LEU A 50 -10.70 2.32 4.96
N ALA A 51 -11.29 3.50 4.80
CA ALA A 51 -10.95 4.69 5.57
C ALA A 51 -11.16 4.51 7.08
N ARG A 52 -12.29 3.94 7.50
CA ARG A 52 -12.57 3.65 8.92
C ARG A 52 -11.58 2.65 9.50
N ARG A 53 -11.35 1.53 8.79
CA ARG A 53 -10.41 0.49 9.23
C ARG A 53 -8.97 1.01 9.31
N ALA A 54 -8.58 1.88 8.39
CA ALA A 54 -7.28 2.54 8.46
C ALA A 54 -7.16 3.38 9.73
N GLY A 55 -8.19 4.16 10.08
CA GLY A 55 -8.22 4.91 11.35
C GLY A 55 -8.10 4.02 12.60
N GLU A 56 -8.81 2.90 12.63
CA GLU A 56 -8.72 1.91 13.71
C GLU A 56 -7.32 1.31 13.82
N LEU A 57 -6.72 0.93 12.68
CA LEU A 57 -5.38 0.37 12.63
C LEU A 57 -4.34 1.39 13.11
N LEU A 58 -4.44 2.65 12.67
CA LEU A 58 -3.55 3.73 13.13
C LEU A 58 -3.67 3.97 14.63
N ALA A 59 -4.90 3.96 15.17
CA ALA A 59 -5.10 4.09 16.62
C ALA A 59 -4.46 2.95 17.41
N ALA A 60 -4.47 1.73 16.87
CA ALA A 60 -3.86 0.56 17.50
C ALA A 60 -2.32 0.58 17.45
N THR A 61 -1.72 1.15 16.40
CA THR A 61 -0.27 1.17 16.19
C THR A 61 0.42 2.46 16.63
N GLY A 62 -0.34 3.54 16.84
CA GLY A 62 0.19 4.87 17.16
C GLY A 62 0.80 5.59 15.96
N LEU A 63 0.61 5.07 14.74
CA LEU A 63 1.09 5.66 13.49
C LEU A 63 0.08 6.69 12.95
N SER A 64 0.43 7.40 11.87
CA SER A 64 -0.40 8.50 11.33
C SER A 64 -0.61 8.50 9.81
N ASP A 65 0.11 7.69 9.04
CA ASP A 65 -0.07 7.64 7.59
C ASP A 65 -1.25 6.73 7.21
N ALA A 66 -2.39 7.34 6.90
CA ALA A 66 -3.60 6.64 6.48
C ALA A 66 -3.42 5.86 5.17
N ILE A 67 -2.56 6.32 4.26
CA ILE A 67 -2.33 5.64 2.99
C ILE A 67 -1.59 4.33 3.25
N ASP A 68 -0.56 4.34 4.10
CA ASP A 68 0.17 3.13 4.48
C ASP A 68 -0.69 2.13 5.25
N ALA A 69 -1.55 2.61 6.15
CA ALA A 69 -2.52 1.76 6.84
C ALA A 69 -3.48 1.10 5.84
N GLY A 70 -3.96 1.84 4.85
CA GLY A 70 -4.78 1.27 3.78
C GLY A 70 -4.04 0.25 2.93
N VAL A 71 -2.76 0.50 2.61
CA VAL A 71 -1.90 -0.42 1.87
C VAL A 71 -1.76 -1.74 2.63
N ALA A 72 -1.47 -1.68 3.94
CA ALA A 72 -1.37 -2.86 4.79
C ALA A 72 -2.70 -3.65 4.84
N LEU A 73 -3.84 -2.94 4.98
CA LEU A 73 -5.17 -3.55 5.00
C LEU A 73 -5.54 -4.20 3.67
N LEU A 74 -5.20 -3.58 2.53
CA LEU A 74 -5.43 -4.16 1.22
C LEU A 74 -4.57 -5.41 1.03
N ALA A 75 -3.29 -5.35 1.40
CA ALA A 75 -2.38 -6.49 1.32
C ALA A 75 -2.89 -7.67 2.16
N HIS A 76 -3.29 -7.40 3.40
CA HIS A 76 -3.92 -8.38 4.28
C HIS A 76 -5.19 -8.98 3.64
N ARG A 77 -6.08 -8.15 3.11
CA ARG A 77 -7.33 -8.60 2.48
C ARG A 77 -7.10 -9.53 1.29
N VAL A 78 -6.08 -9.28 0.48
CA VAL A 78 -5.81 -10.03 -0.76
C VAL A 78 -4.76 -11.13 -0.59
N GLY A 79 -4.19 -11.30 0.61
CA GLY A 79 -3.04 -12.19 0.84
C GLY A 79 -1.82 -11.81 0.00
N GLY A 80 -1.61 -10.50 -0.20
CA GLY A 80 -0.60 -9.93 -1.09
C GLY A 80 0.75 -9.65 -0.42
N VAL A 81 1.73 -9.29 -1.25
CA VAL A 81 3.05 -8.83 -0.83
C VAL A 81 3.12 -7.31 -0.99
N VAL A 82 3.57 -6.59 0.03
CA VAL A 82 3.86 -5.15 -0.05
C VAL A 82 5.29 -4.95 -0.52
N VAL A 83 5.48 -4.13 -1.54
CA VAL A 83 6.79 -3.76 -2.06
C VAL A 83 7.02 -2.27 -1.77
N THR A 84 8.02 -1.96 -0.96
CA THR A 84 8.24 -0.61 -0.43
C THR A 84 9.73 -0.28 -0.34
N SER A 85 10.09 0.99 -0.44
CA SER A 85 11.44 1.46 -0.09
C SER A 85 11.63 1.69 1.41
N ASP A 86 10.53 1.79 2.15
CA ASP A 86 10.51 2.06 3.59
C ASP A 86 9.63 1.01 4.28
N ARG A 87 10.25 0.15 5.08
CA ARG A 87 9.61 -1.06 5.61
C ARG A 87 9.08 -0.87 7.03
N ASP A 88 9.73 -0.02 7.83
CA ASP A 88 9.58 -0.03 9.28
C ASP A 88 8.13 0.25 9.71
N ASP A 89 7.52 1.30 9.14
CA ASP A 89 6.13 1.67 9.43
C ASP A 89 5.14 0.59 8.96
N LEU A 90 5.40 -0.04 7.81
CA LEU A 90 4.55 -1.09 7.27
C LEU A 90 4.64 -2.38 8.09
N GLU A 91 5.80 -2.72 8.66
CA GLU A 91 5.95 -3.88 9.56
C GLU A 91 5.17 -3.68 10.85
N LEU A 92 5.19 -2.47 11.41
CA LEU A 92 4.39 -2.11 12.58
C LEU A 92 2.88 -2.22 12.30
N LEU A 93 2.43 -1.74 11.13
CA LEU A 93 1.04 -1.87 10.67
C LEU A 93 0.64 -3.33 10.47
N ALA A 94 1.49 -4.11 9.79
CA ALA A 94 1.23 -5.53 9.53
C ALA A 94 1.15 -6.34 10.83
N GLY A 95 2.00 -6.06 11.80
CA GLY A 95 2.02 -6.75 13.10
C GLY A 95 0.74 -6.60 13.92
N ALA A 96 -0.08 -5.59 13.64
CA ALA A 96 -1.39 -5.39 14.28
C ALA A 96 -2.56 -6.09 13.57
N LEU A 97 -2.30 -6.76 12.43
CA LEU A 97 -3.31 -7.50 11.67
C LEU A 97 -3.20 -9.01 11.95
N ALA A 98 -4.34 -9.71 11.92
CA ALA A 98 -4.31 -11.17 11.79
C ALA A 98 -3.72 -11.52 10.42
N ASP A 99 -2.97 -12.62 10.29
CA ASP A 99 -2.33 -13.03 9.02
C ASP A 99 -1.60 -11.85 8.31
N PRO A 100 -0.46 -11.40 8.88
CA PRO A 100 0.24 -10.21 8.40
C PRO A 100 0.71 -10.39 6.95
N PRO A 101 0.55 -9.36 6.09
CA PRO A 101 1.08 -9.40 4.73
C PRO A 101 2.60 -9.48 4.73
N THR A 102 3.17 -10.16 3.74
CA THR A 102 4.62 -10.16 3.52
C THR A 102 5.08 -8.79 3.04
N ILE A 103 6.14 -8.24 3.62
CA ILE A 103 6.72 -6.95 3.21
C ILE A 103 8.12 -7.17 2.65
N VAL A 104 8.38 -6.60 1.47
CA VAL A 104 9.63 -6.73 0.73
C VAL A 104 10.17 -5.34 0.40
N THR A 105 11.49 -5.18 0.52
CA THR A 105 12.19 -3.92 0.21
C THR A 105 12.73 -3.96 -1.22
N VAL A 106 12.68 -2.83 -1.92
CA VAL A 106 13.32 -2.62 -3.25
C VAL A 106 14.65 -1.91 -3.17
#